data_AF-A0A3D1KZ46-F1
#
_entry.id   AF-A0A3D1KZ46-F1
#
_cell.length_a   1.000
_cell.length_b   1.000
_cell.length_c   1.000
_cell.angle_alpha   90.00
_cell.angle_beta   90.00
_cell.angle_gamma   90.00
#
_symmetry.space_group_name_H-M   'P 1'
#
loop_
_entity.id
_entity.type
_entity.pdbx_description
1 polymer ?
#
loop_
_entity_poly.entity_id
_entity_poly.type
_entity_poly.pdbx_seq_one_letter_code
_entity_poly.pdbx_strand_id
1 'polypeptide(L)'
;MKRTLISLLCFVAVNITFGQQNFTGETADVTESVNISLDEVNQVFTPSEVNFSNLKSGEALRTFNVTFENVPENAQTAINHALAIWEEHISSPVSINVTVKWENLPDNQLGNGKPALFYRNFKGTPIANVFYPVALVEKILSKEFNNPDDADIICTFNKNKSWYFGTNGSTPADKYDLVTAVLHEIGHGLGISGFFSNVDGVAQYSNSSSSPAIYDYYLFNENNQRIADKTNFACPSVELTQQLTSNSLYLTKSAVAQPVAVYAPSNWINGVSIYHLKSTEDNAEFMKAYAYKGEAIHNISDRMVLVLSGIGWDETEKEGINTAANDEIFNTSAINVYPNPCSGTLTFDCSNTDNQSSVEIRITDLMGRVVYRESNCDVQINPSLNVDLSAFQSGIYLASVTDINNNTFTKRIIKQ
;
A
#
# COMPACT_ATOMS: atom_id res chain seq x y z
N MET A 1 -52.58 -1.59 63.12
CA MET A 1 -52.56 -1.37 61.66
C MET A 1 -51.68 -0.17 61.34
N LYS A 2 -50.53 -0.38 60.71
CA LYS A 2 -49.73 0.59 59.95
C LYS A 2 -48.54 -0.20 59.38
N ARG A 3 -48.66 -0.64 58.13
CA ARG A 3 -47.58 -1.28 57.37
C ARG A 3 -46.92 -0.19 56.54
N THR A 4 -45.68 0.15 56.89
CA THR A 4 -44.84 1.09 56.15
C THR A 4 -44.20 0.33 55.00
N LEU A 5 -44.54 0.70 53.77
CA LEU A 5 -43.99 0.13 52.54
C LEU A 5 -42.65 0.85 52.26
N ILE A 6 -41.53 0.15 52.38
CA ILE A 6 -40.21 0.65 51.97
C ILE A 6 -40.05 0.29 50.49
N SER A 7 -40.08 1.30 49.62
CA SER A 7 -39.80 1.15 48.19
C SER A 7 -38.29 1.18 47.98
N LEU A 8 -37.71 0.04 47.63
CA LEU A 8 -36.29 -0.09 47.27
C LEU A 8 -36.13 0.31 45.79
N LEU A 9 -35.58 1.50 45.53
CA LEU A 9 -35.21 1.94 44.17
C LEU A 9 -33.89 1.25 43.78
N CYS A 10 -33.95 0.24 42.91
CA CYS A 10 -32.77 -0.32 42.25
C CYS A 10 -32.32 0.61 41.11
N PHE A 11 -31.26 1.39 41.33
CA PHE A 11 -30.53 2.03 40.25
C PHE A 11 -29.71 0.96 39.52
N VAL A 12 -30.15 0.57 38.32
CA VAL A 12 -29.32 -0.18 37.38
C VAL A 12 -28.40 0.82 36.70
N ALA A 13 -27.13 0.85 37.12
CA ALA A 13 -26.08 1.54 36.39
C ALA A 13 -25.83 0.77 35.09
N VAL A 14 -26.28 1.34 33.96
CA VAL A 14 -25.87 0.87 32.63
C VAL A 14 -24.44 1.34 32.42
N ASN A 15 -23.48 0.46 32.70
CA ASN A 15 -22.11 0.65 32.26
C ASN A 15 -22.08 0.46 30.73
N ILE A 16 -22.22 1.55 29.98
CA ILE A 16 -21.89 1.57 28.56
C ILE A 16 -20.36 1.54 28.50
N THR A 17 -19.81 0.33 28.42
CA THR A 17 -18.42 0.12 28.03
C THR A 17 -18.36 0.32 26.53
N PHE A 18 -17.82 1.46 26.08
CA PHE A 18 -17.33 1.56 24.71
C PHE A 18 -16.16 0.59 24.61
N GLY A 19 -16.40 -0.59 24.04
CA GLY A 19 -15.33 -1.48 23.63
C GLY A 19 -14.53 -0.77 22.55
N GLN A 20 -13.31 -0.36 22.88
CA GLN A 20 -12.32 0.02 21.88
C GLN A 20 -12.15 -1.20 20.97
N GLN A 21 -12.52 -1.08 19.68
CA GLN A 21 -12.15 -2.11 18.71
C GLN A 21 -10.63 -2.18 18.75
N ASN A 22 -10.08 -3.28 19.26
CA ASN A 22 -8.67 -3.57 19.07
C ASN A 22 -8.47 -3.70 17.55
N PHE A 23 -7.88 -2.69 16.93
CA PHE A 23 -7.46 -2.75 15.55
C PHE A 23 -6.43 -3.87 15.43
N THR A 24 -6.87 -5.01 14.90
CA THR A 24 -6.00 -6.17 14.68
C THR A 24 -5.19 -5.90 13.42
N GLY A 25 -3.92 -5.51 13.58
CA GLY A 25 -2.99 -5.27 12.49
C GLY A 25 -1.62 -4.90 13.06
N GLU A 26 -0.55 -5.28 12.37
CA GLU A 26 0.80 -4.85 12.75
C GLU A 26 1.11 -3.52 12.08
N THR A 27 1.76 -2.60 12.80
CA THR A 27 2.07 -1.25 12.33
C THR A 27 3.55 -1.05 12.06
N ALA A 28 3.88 -0.22 11.09
CA ALA A 28 5.24 0.27 10.87
C ALA A 28 5.24 1.75 10.46
N ASP A 29 6.27 2.48 10.90
CA ASP A 29 6.59 3.82 10.40
C ASP A 29 7.67 3.68 9.31
N VAL A 30 7.58 4.53 8.30
CA VAL A 30 8.47 4.52 7.13
C VAL A 30 9.46 5.68 7.20
N THR A 31 10.62 5.49 6.59
CA THR A 31 11.53 6.61 6.35
C THR A 31 10.91 7.54 5.31
N GLU A 32 10.97 8.83 5.58
CA GLU A 32 10.44 9.87 4.69
C GLU A 32 11.15 9.82 3.32
N SER A 33 10.35 9.92 2.26
CA SER A 33 10.91 10.18 0.92
C SER A 33 11.17 11.68 0.78
N VAL A 34 12.23 12.03 0.06
CA VAL A 34 12.72 13.41 -0.02
C VAL A 34 12.78 13.88 -1.47
N ASN A 35 12.20 15.04 -1.72
CA ASN A 35 12.28 15.72 -3.00
C ASN A 35 13.55 16.59 -3.06
N ILE A 36 14.53 16.17 -3.87
CA ILE A 36 15.82 16.87 -3.95
C ILE A 36 15.69 18.10 -4.85
N SER A 37 16.07 19.25 -4.32
CA SER A 37 16.15 20.51 -5.05
C SER A 37 17.46 20.62 -5.85
N LEU A 38 17.37 20.93 -7.15
CA LEU A 38 18.51 21.31 -7.97
C LEU A 38 18.43 22.79 -8.36
N ASP A 39 19.58 23.47 -8.34
CA ASP A 39 19.66 24.88 -8.77
C ASP A 39 19.56 25.07 -10.29
N GLU A 40 19.63 23.98 -11.05
CA GLU A 40 19.40 23.94 -12.48
C GLU A 40 17.98 24.42 -12.84
N VAL A 41 17.88 25.12 -13.97
CA VAL A 41 16.63 25.69 -14.45
C VAL A 41 16.08 24.81 -15.56
N ASN A 42 14.84 24.34 -15.40
CA ASN A 42 14.07 23.71 -16.45
C ASN A 42 12.74 24.45 -16.63
N GLN A 43 12.73 25.47 -17.49
CA GLN A 43 11.56 26.32 -17.67
C GLN A 43 10.50 25.60 -18.52
N VAL A 44 9.59 24.89 -17.86
CA VAL A 44 8.53 24.12 -18.50
C VAL A 44 7.25 24.20 -17.68
N PHE A 45 6.10 24.20 -18.35
CA PHE A 45 4.80 24.05 -17.71
C PHE A 45 4.02 22.91 -18.37
N THR A 46 3.66 21.91 -17.57
CA THR A 46 2.71 20.86 -17.93
C THR A 46 1.42 21.11 -17.14
N PRO A 47 0.35 21.65 -17.77
CA PRO A 47 -0.89 21.95 -17.07
C PRO A 47 -1.65 20.68 -16.67
N SER A 48 -2.43 20.77 -15.59
CA SER A 48 -3.43 19.75 -15.26
C SER A 48 -4.51 19.69 -16.34
N GLU A 49 -5.04 18.49 -16.62
CA GLU A 49 -6.25 18.32 -17.45
C GLU A 49 -7.54 18.70 -16.70
N VAL A 50 -7.45 18.91 -15.38
CA VAL A 50 -8.59 19.26 -14.53
C VAL A 50 -9.17 20.62 -14.91
N ASN A 51 -10.46 20.63 -15.23
CA ASN A 51 -11.16 21.87 -15.56
C ASN A 51 -11.71 22.57 -14.31
N PHE A 52 -10.89 23.43 -13.72
CA PHE A 52 -11.26 24.25 -12.56
C PHE A 52 -12.39 25.27 -12.83
N SER A 53 -12.82 25.50 -14.08
CA SER A 53 -13.94 26.44 -14.35
C SER A 53 -15.29 25.96 -13.81
N ASN A 54 -15.43 24.66 -13.53
CA ASN A 54 -16.61 24.08 -12.89
C ASN A 54 -16.50 24.03 -11.35
N LEU A 55 -15.29 24.19 -10.81
CA LEU A 55 -15.03 24.29 -9.37
C LEU A 55 -15.20 25.75 -8.96
N LYS A 56 -16.32 26.07 -8.30
CA LYS A 56 -16.53 27.41 -7.77
C LYS A 56 -15.45 27.69 -6.73
N SER A 57 -14.82 28.87 -6.80
CA SER A 57 -13.89 29.33 -5.77
C SER A 57 -14.56 29.24 -4.39
N GLY A 58 -14.09 28.32 -3.54
CA GLY A 58 -14.63 28.10 -2.19
C GLY A 58 -15.47 26.84 -1.97
N GLU A 59 -15.59 25.92 -2.94
CA GLU A 59 -16.05 24.56 -2.62
C GLU A 59 -14.99 23.83 -1.78
N ALA A 60 -15.44 23.16 -0.71
CA ALA A 60 -14.58 22.34 0.13
C ALA A 60 -14.11 21.10 -0.65
N LEU A 61 -12.88 20.68 -0.39
CA LEU A 61 -12.34 19.39 -0.84
C LEU A 61 -13.29 18.26 -0.39
N ARG A 62 -13.56 17.32 -1.29
CA ARG A 62 -14.48 16.19 -1.08
C ARG A 62 -13.81 14.98 -0.44
N THR A 63 -12.55 14.76 -0.80
CA THR A 63 -11.76 13.58 -0.42
C THR A 63 -10.75 13.94 0.66
N PHE A 64 -10.14 15.11 0.60
CA PHE A 64 -9.08 15.49 1.54
C PHE A 64 -9.55 16.46 2.62
N ASN A 65 -9.12 16.20 3.86
CA ASN A 65 -9.23 17.13 4.97
C ASN A 65 -7.82 17.58 5.38
N VAL A 66 -7.50 18.87 5.22
CA VAL A 66 -6.13 19.38 5.41
C VAL A 66 -5.98 20.18 6.70
N THR A 67 -4.99 19.83 7.50
CA THR A 67 -4.53 20.59 8.67
C THR A 67 -3.20 21.27 8.35
N PHE A 68 -3.13 22.58 8.58
CA PHE A 68 -1.94 23.39 8.33
C PHE A 68 -1.19 23.74 9.61
N GLU A 69 0.11 23.43 9.65
CA GLU A 69 1.01 23.80 10.73
C GLU A 69 2.05 24.83 10.24
N ASN A 70 1.88 26.08 10.67
CA ASN A 70 2.76 27.22 10.32
C ASN A 70 2.82 27.55 8.81
N VAL A 71 1.88 27.07 8.01
CA VAL A 71 1.85 27.27 6.55
C VAL A 71 1.32 28.67 6.19
N PRO A 72 2.05 29.48 5.40
CA PRO A 72 1.58 30.78 4.93
C PRO A 72 0.31 30.70 4.06
N GLU A 73 -0.57 31.71 4.12
CA GLU A 73 -1.87 31.71 3.41
C GLU A 73 -1.75 31.52 1.88
N ASN A 74 -0.74 32.14 1.26
CA ASN A 74 -0.47 31.95 -0.17
C ASN A 74 -0.02 30.52 -0.51
N ALA A 75 0.72 29.87 0.40
CA ALA A 75 1.10 28.46 0.26
C ALA A 75 -0.12 27.54 0.42
N GLN A 76 -1.04 27.83 1.35
CA GLN A 76 -2.29 27.08 1.52
C GLN A 76 -3.13 27.07 0.24
N THR A 77 -3.16 28.19 -0.50
CA THR A 77 -3.87 28.26 -1.80
C THR A 77 -3.28 27.29 -2.82
N ALA A 78 -1.94 27.25 -2.95
CA ALA A 78 -1.26 26.32 -3.84
C ALA A 78 -1.43 24.85 -3.40
N ILE A 79 -1.40 24.59 -2.08
CA ILE A 79 -1.61 23.24 -1.52
C ILE A 79 -3.03 22.75 -1.82
N ASN A 80 -4.06 23.56 -1.55
CA ASN A 80 -5.43 23.20 -1.84
C ASN A 80 -5.67 22.99 -3.34
N HIS A 81 -4.98 23.74 -4.20
CA HIS A 81 -5.03 23.52 -5.63
C HIS A 81 -4.44 22.16 -6.03
N ALA A 82 -3.29 21.78 -5.47
CA ALA A 82 -2.70 20.46 -5.70
C ALA A 82 -3.59 19.31 -5.17
N LEU A 83 -4.22 19.48 -4.01
CA LEU A 83 -5.19 18.50 -3.49
C LEU A 83 -6.41 18.37 -4.41
N ALA A 84 -6.93 19.48 -4.94
CA ALA A 84 -8.03 19.45 -5.89
C ALA A 84 -7.67 18.74 -7.20
N ILE A 85 -6.41 18.79 -7.64
CA ILE A 85 -5.93 17.96 -8.76
C ILE A 85 -6.02 16.48 -8.38
N TRP A 86 -5.57 16.09 -7.18
CA TRP A 86 -5.64 14.70 -6.72
C TRP A 86 -7.09 14.18 -6.64
N GLU A 87 -8.07 15.00 -6.27
CA GLU A 87 -9.49 14.57 -6.15
C GLU A 87 -10.11 14.05 -7.45
N GLU A 88 -9.55 14.40 -8.60
CA GLU A 88 -10.02 13.90 -9.90
C GLU A 88 -9.42 12.54 -10.26
N HIS A 89 -8.37 12.11 -9.55
CA HIS A 89 -7.64 10.86 -9.82
C HIS A 89 -7.79 9.82 -8.70
N ILE A 90 -8.22 10.23 -7.50
CA ILE A 90 -8.46 9.31 -6.39
C ILE A 90 -9.85 9.50 -5.80
N SER A 91 -10.45 8.38 -5.40
CA SER A 91 -11.74 8.35 -4.71
C SER A 91 -11.63 7.48 -3.47
N SER A 92 -12.19 7.96 -2.36
CA SER A 92 -12.25 7.23 -1.10
C SER A 92 -13.63 7.36 -0.47
N PRO A 93 -14.20 6.28 0.09
CA PRO A 93 -15.45 6.32 0.84
C PRO A 93 -15.34 7.05 2.20
N VAL A 94 -14.12 7.36 2.63
CA VAL A 94 -13.79 8.11 3.85
C VAL A 94 -12.80 9.22 3.54
N SER A 95 -12.80 10.28 4.35
CA SER A 95 -11.90 11.41 4.17
C SER A 95 -10.45 10.99 4.38
N ILE A 96 -9.52 11.59 3.65
CA ILE A 96 -8.07 11.42 3.85
C ILE A 96 -7.58 12.66 4.61
N ASN A 97 -7.15 12.46 5.85
CA ASN A 97 -6.61 13.50 6.71
C ASN A 97 -5.13 13.78 6.36
N VAL A 98 -4.84 15.02 5.94
CA VAL A 98 -3.50 15.45 5.52
C VAL A 98 -2.99 16.51 6.49
N THR A 99 -1.84 16.27 7.12
CA THR A 99 -1.13 17.30 7.89
C THR A 99 0.00 17.86 7.06
N VAL A 100 -0.02 19.18 6.83
CA VAL A 100 1.02 19.90 6.10
C VAL A 100 1.77 20.84 7.03
N LYS A 101 3.09 20.66 7.08
CA LYS A 101 4.00 21.41 7.95
C LYS A 101 4.92 22.32 7.15
N TRP A 102 5.21 23.50 7.69
CA TRP A 102 6.13 24.48 7.09
C TRP A 102 7.36 24.69 7.98
N GLU A 103 8.41 23.90 7.75
CA GLU A 103 9.54 23.77 8.66
C GLU A 103 10.90 24.02 8.00
N ASN A 104 11.96 24.05 8.81
CA ASN A 104 13.33 24.05 8.28
C ASN A 104 13.71 22.62 7.90
N LEU A 105 13.99 22.38 6.62
CA LEU A 105 14.59 21.14 6.13
C LEU A 105 16.01 21.40 5.60
N PRO A 106 16.84 20.36 5.40
CA PRO A 106 18.14 20.50 4.74
C PRO A 106 18.08 21.30 3.44
N ASP A 107 19.14 22.05 3.16
CA ASP A 107 19.20 22.98 2.02
C ASP A 107 19.04 22.32 0.65
N ASN A 108 19.20 21.00 0.54
CA ASN A 108 19.00 20.26 -0.71
C ASN A 108 17.60 19.62 -0.83
N GLN A 109 16.68 19.89 0.10
CA GLN A 109 15.34 19.31 0.12
C GLN A 109 14.26 20.38 -0.04
N LEU A 110 13.32 20.14 -0.96
CA LEU A 110 12.11 20.94 -1.13
C LEU A 110 11.06 20.56 -0.09
N GLY A 111 10.88 19.27 0.11
CA GLY A 111 9.92 18.72 1.04
C GLY A 111 10.20 17.25 1.31
N ASN A 112 9.39 16.71 2.20
CA ASN A 112 9.29 15.29 2.43
C ASN A 112 7.83 14.90 2.70
N GLY A 113 7.48 13.68 2.34
CA GLY A 113 6.12 13.17 2.36
C GLY A 113 6.13 11.70 2.73
N LYS A 114 5.13 11.30 3.52
CA LYS A 114 4.91 9.89 3.85
C LYS A 114 3.47 9.62 4.29
N PRO A 115 3.02 8.36 4.19
CA PRO A 115 1.91 7.89 4.99
C PRO A 115 2.26 8.06 6.47
N ALA A 116 1.29 8.46 7.30
CA ALA A 116 1.52 8.59 8.73
C ALA A 116 1.84 7.25 9.38
N LEU A 117 1.17 6.19 8.92
CA LEU A 117 1.40 4.81 9.33
C LEU A 117 1.15 3.84 8.18
N PHE A 118 1.76 2.68 8.29
CA PHE A 118 1.40 1.49 7.51
C PHE A 118 0.80 0.42 8.40
N TYR A 119 -0.14 -0.35 7.85
CA TYR A 119 -0.72 -1.52 8.49
C TYR A 119 -0.58 -2.76 7.60
N ARG A 120 -0.35 -3.91 8.23
CA ARG A 120 -0.42 -5.23 7.57
C ARG A 120 -1.28 -6.19 8.37
N ASN A 121 -1.76 -7.23 7.69
CA ASN A 121 -2.50 -8.34 8.29
C ASN A 121 -3.78 -7.89 9.05
N PHE A 122 -4.42 -6.82 8.58
CA PHE A 122 -5.74 -6.40 9.03
C PHE A 122 -6.85 -7.23 8.37
N LYS A 123 -8.04 -7.28 8.99
CA LYS A 123 -9.18 -7.98 8.40
C LYS A 123 -9.54 -7.34 7.05
N GLY A 124 -9.54 -8.10 5.97
CA GLY A 124 -9.75 -7.56 4.61
C GLY A 124 -8.47 -7.11 3.91
N THR A 125 -7.29 -7.44 4.46
CA THR A 125 -6.01 -7.20 3.75
C THR A 125 -6.02 -7.92 2.40
N PRO A 126 -5.75 -7.21 1.28
CA PRO A 126 -5.71 -7.84 -0.03
C PRO A 126 -4.61 -8.89 -0.16
N ILE A 127 -3.40 -8.58 0.30
CA ILE A 127 -2.21 -9.46 0.24
C ILE A 127 -1.61 -9.60 1.63
N ALA A 128 -1.51 -10.83 2.12
CA ALA A 128 -0.96 -11.13 3.44
C ALA A 128 0.52 -10.75 3.54
N ASN A 129 0.98 -10.39 4.75
CA ASN A 129 2.35 -10.00 5.06
C ASN A 129 2.89 -8.81 4.25
N VAL A 130 2.00 -7.98 3.70
CA VAL A 130 2.32 -6.73 2.99
C VAL A 130 1.72 -5.55 3.74
N PHE A 131 2.50 -4.48 3.86
CA PHE A 131 2.08 -3.24 4.49
C PHE A 131 1.36 -2.32 3.49
N TYR A 132 0.27 -1.70 3.93
CA TYR A 132 -0.54 -0.72 3.19
C TYR A 132 -0.54 0.61 3.95
N PRO A 133 -0.43 1.76 3.25
CA PRO A 133 -0.52 3.07 3.88
C PRO A 133 -1.92 3.26 4.47
N VAL A 134 -2.02 3.94 5.62
CA VAL A 134 -3.28 4.08 6.37
C VAL A 134 -4.43 4.62 5.53
N ALA A 135 -4.21 5.64 4.69
CA ALA A 135 -5.24 6.16 3.79
C ALA A 135 -5.83 5.07 2.86
N LEU A 136 -4.99 4.14 2.38
CA LEU A 136 -5.44 3.04 1.54
C LEU A 136 -6.12 1.94 2.36
N VAL A 137 -5.65 1.68 3.59
CA VAL A 137 -6.31 0.75 4.52
C VAL A 137 -7.75 1.21 4.79
N GLU A 138 -7.93 2.50 5.04
CA GLU A 138 -9.22 3.11 5.33
C GLU A 138 -10.16 3.11 4.12
N LYS A 139 -9.62 3.38 2.92
CA LYS A 139 -10.33 3.16 1.65
C LYS A 139 -10.81 1.72 1.51
N ILE A 140 -9.91 0.75 1.69
CA ILE A 140 -10.22 -0.69 1.56
C ILE A 140 -11.32 -1.10 2.54
N LEU A 141 -11.29 -0.59 3.76
CA LEU A 141 -12.25 -0.94 4.81
C LEU A 141 -13.51 -0.08 4.81
N SER A 142 -13.54 0.98 4.00
CA SER A 142 -14.60 1.99 3.99
C SER A 142 -14.90 2.57 5.38
N LYS A 143 -13.87 2.75 6.20
CA LYS A 143 -13.95 3.30 7.56
C LYS A 143 -12.58 3.84 8.00
N GLU A 144 -12.60 4.84 8.87
CA GLU A 144 -11.43 5.28 9.65
C GLU A 144 -10.82 4.09 10.40
N PHE A 145 -9.49 4.03 10.43
CA PHE A 145 -8.71 2.94 11.03
C PHE A 145 -7.71 3.44 12.06
N ASN A 146 -7.17 4.66 11.90
CA ASN A 146 -6.50 5.38 12.98
C ASN A 146 -7.53 6.20 13.81
N ASN A 147 -7.03 7.06 14.70
CA ASN A 147 -7.89 8.02 15.37
C ASN A 147 -8.35 9.07 14.34
N PRO A 148 -9.64 9.44 14.26
CA PRO A 148 -10.12 10.41 13.26
C PRO A 148 -9.46 11.80 13.28
N ASP A 149 -8.77 12.14 14.38
CA ASP A 149 -7.99 13.39 14.51
C ASP A 149 -6.51 13.22 14.10
N ASP A 150 -6.05 11.97 13.88
CA ASP A 150 -4.70 11.68 13.41
C ASP A 150 -4.62 11.87 11.89
N ALA A 151 -3.42 12.20 11.41
CA ALA A 151 -3.19 12.32 9.98
C ALA A 151 -3.06 10.94 9.33
N ASP A 152 -3.48 10.84 8.07
CA ASP A 152 -3.19 9.70 7.19
C ASP A 152 -1.95 9.94 6.35
N ILE A 153 -1.75 11.20 5.98
CA ILE A 153 -0.61 11.69 5.20
C ILE A 153 0.03 12.84 5.95
N ILE A 154 1.36 12.82 6.03
CA ILE A 154 2.15 13.92 6.59
C ILE A 154 3.11 14.41 5.53
N CYS A 155 3.07 15.71 5.25
CA CYS A 155 3.99 16.39 4.36
C CYS A 155 4.66 17.56 5.08
N THR A 156 5.98 17.70 4.91
CA THR A 156 6.74 18.85 5.41
C THR A 156 7.39 19.56 4.23
N PHE A 157 7.19 20.88 4.12
CA PHE A 157 7.80 21.70 3.09
C PHE A 157 8.83 22.65 3.71
N ASN A 158 9.95 22.82 3.01
CA ASN A 158 11.06 23.63 3.47
C ASN A 158 10.75 25.13 3.37
N LYS A 159 10.60 25.79 4.51
CA LYS A 159 10.27 27.22 4.58
C LYS A 159 11.35 28.16 4.02
N ASN A 160 12.58 27.68 3.85
CA ASN A 160 13.71 28.49 3.37
C ASN A 160 13.85 28.48 1.83
N LYS A 161 13.01 27.72 1.12
CA LYS A 161 13.09 27.61 -0.33
C LYS A 161 12.43 28.80 -1.04
N SER A 162 12.97 29.13 -2.21
CA SER A 162 12.43 30.15 -3.10
C SER A 162 11.19 29.62 -3.81
N TRP A 163 10.03 29.73 -3.16
CA TRP A 163 8.78 29.17 -3.68
C TRP A 163 8.03 30.11 -4.62
N TYR A 164 7.45 29.51 -5.66
CA TYR A 164 6.36 30.05 -6.44
C TYR A 164 5.05 29.45 -5.95
N PHE A 165 4.13 30.33 -5.54
CA PHE A 165 2.83 29.96 -4.97
C PHE A 165 1.67 30.07 -5.96
N GLY A 166 1.95 30.46 -7.22
CA GLY A 166 0.90 30.58 -8.24
C GLY A 166 0.50 29.20 -8.76
N THR A 167 -0.75 29.08 -9.21
CA THR A 167 -1.34 27.83 -9.71
C THR A 167 -1.43 27.78 -11.23
N ASN A 168 -0.84 28.76 -11.92
CA ASN A 168 -0.97 28.94 -13.38
C ASN A 168 0.25 28.44 -14.16
N GLY A 169 1.20 27.79 -13.48
CA GLY A 169 2.44 27.30 -14.10
C GLY A 169 3.43 28.36 -14.55
N SER A 170 3.22 29.64 -14.23
CA SER A 170 4.11 30.74 -14.61
C SER A 170 5.28 30.89 -13.62
N THR A 171 5.91 29.77 -13.26
CA THR A 171 6.98 29.68 -12.27
C THR A 171 8.22 30.42 -12.77
N PRO A 172 8.69 31.46 -12.07
CA PRO A 172 9.93 32.14 -12.44
C PRO A 172 11.15 31.21 -12.39
N ALA A 173 12.14 31.46 -13.26
CA ALA A 173 13.35 30.65 -13.38
C ALA A 173 14.21 30.58 -12.10
N ASP A 174 13.98 31.45 -11.12
CA ASP A 174 14.66 31.49 -9.81
C ASP A 174 13.85 30.85 -8.67
N LYS A 175 12.71 30.21 -9.00
CA LYS A 175 11.77 29.64 -8.02
C LYS A 175 11.43 28.18 -8.32
N TYR A 176 11.06 27.47 -7.26
CA TYR A 176 10.45 26.14 -7.34
C TYR A 176 8.94 26.26 -7.28
N ASP A 177 8.23 25.49 -8.09
CA ASP A 177 6.77 25.46 -8.11
C ASP A 177 6.21 24.67 -6.91
N LEU A 178 5.43 25.32 -6.04
CA LEU A 178 4.90 24.66 -4.85
C LEU A 178 3.81 23.63 -5.19
N VAL A 179 2.98 23.89 -6.21
CA VAL A 179 1.92 22.94 -6.61
C VAL A 179 2.53 21.58 -7.00
N THR A 180 3.59 21.60 -7.82
CA THR A 180 4.33 20.40 -8.23
C THR A 180 4.94 19.67 -7.04
N ALA A 181 5.56 20.41 -6.11
CA ALA A 181 6.11 19.82 -4.88
C ALA A 181 5.01 19.20 -4.01
N VAL A 182 3.84 19.83 -3.89
CA VAL A 182 2.73 19.28 -3.11
C VAL A 182 2.15 18.03 -3.76
N LEU A 183 1.94 18.04 -5.08
CA LEU A 183 1.53 16.85 -5.82
C LEU A 183 2.47 15.68 -5.51
N HIS A 184 3.78 15.94 -5.53
CA HIS A 184 4.82 14.97 -5.26
C HIS A 184 4.75 14.38 -3.85
N GLU A 185 4.73 15.23 -2.81
CA GLU A 185 4.71 14.73 -1.42
C GLU A 185 3.41 14.00 -1.08
N ILE A 186 2.28 14.41 -1.66
CA ILE A 186 1.00 13.69 -1.52
C ILE A 186 1.09 12.33 -2.22
N GLY A 187 1.77 12.22 -3.36
CA GLY A 187 2.03 10.94 -4.02
C GLY A 187 2.74 9.94 -3.09
N HIS A 188 3.75 10.37 -2.35
CA HIS A 188 4.37 9.53 -1.31
C HIS A 188 3.37 9.14 -0.22
N GLY A 189 2.57 10.10 0.27
CA GLY A 189 1.48 9.89 1.21
C GLY A 189 0.45 8.84 0.79
N LEU A 190 0.14 8.79 -0.50
CA LEU A 190 -0.79 7.82 -1.08
C LEU A 190 -0.18 6.42 -1.24
N GLY A 191 1.12 6.24 -0.99
CA GLY A 191 1.75 4.92 -0.97
C GLY A 191 2.86 4.70 -1.99
N ILE A 192 3.40 5.76 -2.60
CA ILE A 192 4.67 5.70 -3.34
C ILE A 192 5.80 5.72 -2.32
N SER A 193 5.84 4.69 -1.49
CA SER A 193 6.67 4.60 -0.30
C SER A 193 6.73 3.13 0.14
N GLY A 194 7.81 2.76 0.83
CA GLY A 194 8.04 1.39 1.25
C GLY A 194 9.24 1.26 2.17
N PHE A 195 9.64 0.02 2.41
CA PHE A 195 10.56 -0.31 3.49
C PHE A 195 11.94 -0.77 3.05
N PHE A 196 12.24 -0.88 1.76
CA PHE A 196 13.63 -1.07 1.34
C PHE A 196 14.50 0.10 1.79
N SER A 197 15.63 -0.25 2.39
CA SER A 197 16.67 0.64 2.88
C SER A 197 18.04 0.02 2.59
N ASN A 198 19.10 0.81 2.69
CA ASN A 198 20.47 0.31 2.58
C ASN A 198 21.29 0.80 3.78
N VAL A 199 21.93 -0.14 4.47
CA VAL A 199 22.85 0.14 5.57
C VAL A 199 24.19 -0.48 5.22
N ASP A 200 25.21 0.37 5.08
CA ASP A 200 26.59 -0.02 4.80
C ASP A 200 26.75 -0.96 3.59
N GLY A 201 25.99 -0.71 2.52
CA GLY A 201 26.02 -1.50 1.27
C GLY A 201 25.13 -2.75 1.30
N VAL A 202 24.41 -3.00 2.39
CA VAL A 202 23.52 -4.15 2.55
C VAL A 202 22.07 -3.67 2.55
N ALA A 203 21.30 -4.11 1.55
CA ALA A 203 19.89 -3.79 1.44
C ALA A 203 19.08 -4.62 2.44
N GLN A 204 18.13 -3.97 3.10
CA GLN A 204 17.26 -4.57 4.12
C GLN A 204 15.91 -3.87 4.21
N TYR A 205 14.94 -4.49 4.88
CA TYR A 205 13.70 -3.81 5.27
C TYR A 205 13.90 -2.97 6.53
N SER A 206 13.40 -1.72 6.52
CA SER A 206 13.43 -0.78 7.63
C SER A 206 12.26 -0.95 8.62
N ASN A 207 11.68 -2.15 8.70
CA ASN A 207 10.64 -2.50 9.67
C ASN A 207 10.97 -3.80 10.42
N SER A 208 10.41 -3.94 11.62
CA SER A 208 10.64 -5.09 12.52
C SER A 208 10.14 -6.42 11.96
N SER A 209 9.20 -6.38 11.02
CA SER A 209 8.58 -7.54 10.40
C SER A 209 9.36 -8.08 9.20
N SER A 210 10.42 -7.40 8.77
CA SER A 210 11.17 -7.73 7.55
C SER A 210 10.23 -7.95 6.36
N SER A 211 9.25 -7.07 6.18
CA SER A 211 8.16 -7.25 5.20
C SER A 211 8.00 -6.05 4.27
N PRO A 212 7.60 -6.27 3.01
CA PRO A 212 7.44 -5.21 2.02
C PRO A 212 6.19 -4.35 2.27
N ALA A 213 6.21 -3.12 1.77
CA ALA A 213 4.99 -2.37 1.47
C ALA A 213 4.36 -2.85 0.16
N ILE A 214 3.11 -2.46 -0.10
CA ILE A 214 2.40 -2.81 -1.34
C ILE A 214 3.13 -2.28 -2.59
N TYR A 215 3.79 -1.13 -2.48
CA TYR A 215 4.68 -0.61 -3.52
C TYR A 215 5.88 -1.52 -3.77
N ASP A 216 6.59 -1.92 -2.70
CA ASP A 216 7.73 -2.85 -2.75
C ASP A 216 7.34 -4.20 -3.37
N TYR A 217 6.13 -4.68 -3.07
CA TYR A 217 5.60 -5.94 -3.57
C TYR A 217 5.44 -5.95 -5.09
N TYR A 218 5.14 -4.81 -5.70
CA TYR A 218 4.98 -4.68 -7.15
C TYR A 218 6.25 -4.19 -7.86
N LEU A 219 7.40 -4.18 -7.18
CA LEU A 219 8.69 -3.85 -7.76
C LEU A 219 9.34 -5.09 -8.39
N PHE A 220 9.71 -5.00 -9.67
CA PHE A 220 10.33 -6.08 -10.44
C PHE A 220 11.62 -5.63 -11.13
N ASN A 221 12.53 -6.56 -11.37
CA ASN A 221 13.69 -6.36 -12.23
C ASN A 221 13.39 -6.71 -13.71
N GLU A 222 14.36 -6.43 -14.60
CA GLU A 222 14.28 -6.75 -16.04
C GLU A 222 13.98 -8.22 -16.37
N ASN A 223 14.24 -9.15 -15.45
CA ASN A 223 13.95 -10.58 -15.61
C ASN A 223 12.55 -10.98 -15.12
N ASN A 224 11.68 -10.02 -14.80
CA ASN A 224 10.35 -10.25 -14.19
C ASN A 224 10.42 -10.95 -12.82
N GLN A 225 11.52 -10.79 -12.09
CA GLN A 225 11.63 -11.27 -10.72
C GLN A 225 11.19 -10.18 -9.77
N ARG A 226 10.28 -10.53 -8.85
CA ARG A 226 9.82 -9.61 -7.81
C ARG A 226 10.95 -9.36 -6.82
N ILE A 227 11.26 -8.10 -6.57
CA ILE A 227 12.34 -7.69 -5.68
C ILE A 227 12.05 -8.08 -4.22
N ALA A 228 10.78 -7.99 -3.80
CA ALA A 228 10.33 -8.35 -2.47
C ALA A 228 10.27 -9.86 -2.17
N ASP A 229 10.42 -10.72 -3.18
CA ASP A 229 10.40 -12.17 -3.00
C ASP A 229 11.76 -12.68 -2.46
N LYS A 230 11.74 -13.12 -1.20
CA LYS A 230 12.92 -13.60 -0.48
C LYS A 230 13.52 -14.89 -1.05
N THR A 231 12.78 -15.61 -1.90
CA THR A 231 13.30 -16.79 -2.61
C THR A 231 14.15 -16.39 -3.81
N ASN A 232 13.88 -15.23 -4.42
CA ASN A 232 14.71 -14.63 -5.46
C ASN A 232 15.90 -13.89 -4.85
N PHE A 233 15.66 -13.06 -3.83
CA PHE A 233 16.69 -12.21 -3.21
C PHE A 233 16.60 -12.26 -1.69
N ALA A 234 17.62 -12.84 -1.06
CA ALA A 234 17.69 -12.86 0.40
C ALA A 234 17.69 -11.42 0.97
N CYS A 235 17.08 -11.23 2.12
CA CYS A 235 17.02 -9.93 2.80
C CYS A 235 17.31 -10.13 4.30
N PRO A 236 18.36 -9.50 4.86
CA PRO A 236 19.25 -8.53 4.23
C PRO A 236 20.30 -9.18 3.29
N SER A 237 20.70 -8.49 2.21
CA SER A 237 21.82 -8.97 1.36
C SER A 237 22.43 -7.89 0.46
N VAL A 238 23.66 -8.15 0.01
CA VAL A 238 24.35 -7.35 -1.02
C VAL A 238 23.77 -7.62 -2.42
N GLU A 239 23.27 -8.83 -2.67
CA GLU A 239 22.60 -9.17 -3.93
C GLU A 239 21.33 -8.33 -4.13
N LEU A 240 20.54 -8.15 -3.07
CA LEU A 240 19.41 -7.26 -3.08
C LEU A 240 19.84 -5.79 -3.33
N THR A 241 20.97 -5.35 -2.76
CA THR A 241 21.54 -4.02 -3.09
C THR A 241 21.80 -3.87 -4.58
N GLN A 242 22.37 -4.89 -5.23
CA GLN A 242 22.66 -4.86 -6.67
C GLN A 242 21.38 -4.72 -7.49
N GLN A 243 20.28 -5.39 -7.09
CA GLN A 243 18.99 -5.23 -7.75
C GLN A 243 18.42 -3.81 -7.56
N LEU A 244 18.44 -3.30 -6.32
CA LEU A 244 17.93 -1.98 -5.95
C LEU A 244 18.71 -0.81 -6.59
N THR A 245 19.92 -1.07 -7.09
CA THR A 245 20.80 -0.08 -7.74
C THR A 245 21.06 -0.39 -9.22
N SER A 246 20.20 -1.22 -9.84
CA SER A 246 20.40 -1.75 -11.20
C SER A 246 20.02 -0.79 -12.34
N ASN A 247 19.33 0.32 -12.06
CA ASN A 247 18.74 1.22 -13.06
C ASN A 247 17.73 0.56 -14.03
N SER A 248 17.25 -0.64 -13.69
CA SER A 248 16.40 -1.49 -14.54
C SER A 248 15.11 -1.95 -13.85
N LEU A 249 14.74 -1.29 -12.74
CA LEU A 249 13.52 -1.64 -12.00
C LEU A 249 12.28 -1.00 -12.61
N TYR A 250 11.15 -1.69 -12.48
CA TYR A 250 9.84 -1.18 -12.86
C TYR A 250 8.73 -1.70 -11.94
N LEU A 251 7.60 -1.00 -11.95
CA LEU A 251 6.38 -1.37 -11.26
C LEU A 251 5.41 -2.02 -12.22
N THR A 252 4.79 -3.11 -11.80
CA THR A 252 3.64 -3.71 -12.50
C THR A 252 2.81 -4.61 -11.58
N LYS A 253 1.48 -4.65 -11.78
CA LYS A 253 0.56 -5.59 -11.13
C LYS A 253 0.50 -6.94 -11.86
N SER A 254 0.88 -7.00 -13.14
CA SER A 254 0.87 -8.21 -13.97
C SER A 254 1.92 -8.14 -15.07
N ALA A 255 2.54 -9.28 -15.42
CA ALA A 255 3.54 -9.36 -16.50
C ALA A 255 3.03 -8.92 -17.89
N VAL A 256 1.71 -8.72 -18.04
CA VAL A 256 1.05 -8.28 -19.29
C VAL A 256 0.72 -6.78 -19.29
N ALA A 257 0.79 -6.09 -18.14
CA ALA A 257 0.49 -4.66 -18.01
C ALA A 257 1.70 -3.78 -18.40
N GLN A 258 1.44 -2.52 -18.75
CA GLN A 258 2.50 -1.57 -19.12
C GLN A 258 3.42 -1.28 -17.91
N PRO A 259 4.70 -1.68 -17.94
CA PRO A 259 5.60 -1.49 -16.82
C PRO A 259 5.98 -0.01 -16.65
N VAL A 260 5.97 0.48 -15.41
CA VAL A 260 6.36 1.86 -15.10
C VAL A 260 7.78 1.88 -14.54
N ALA A 261 8.72 2.44 -15.30
CA ALA A 261 10.12 2.49 -14.89
C ALA A 261 10.35 3.32 -13.61
N VAL A 262 11.19 2.79 -12.73
CA VAL A 262 11.52 3.34 -11.40
C VAL A 262 12.92 3.93 -11.38
N TYR A 263 13.11 5.00 -10.61
CA TYR A 263 14.42 5.61 -10.38
C TYR A 263 15.24 4.74 -9.42
N ALA A 264 16.07 3.85 -9.98
CA ALA A 264 16.97 2.96 -9.26
C ALA A 264 18.44 3.32 -9.57
N PRO A 265 18.99 4.41 -9.00
CA PRO A 265 20.34 4.88 -9.33
C PRO A 265 21.43 3.86 -8.94
N SER A 266 22.59 3.93 -9.60
CA SER A 266 23.73 3.03 -9.33
C SER A 266 24.32 3.18 -7.92
N ASN A 267 24.03 4.30 -7.26
CA ASN A 267 24.37 4.55 -5.86
C ASN A 267 23.07 4.73 -5.09
N TRP A 268 22.89 3.95 -4.03
CA TRP A 268 21.74 4.09 -3.17
C TRP A 268 21.77 5.44 -2.42
N ILE A 269 20.62 6.10 -2.40
CA ILE A 269 20.37 7.34 -1.67
C ILE A 269 19.12 7.11 -0.83
N ASN A 270 19.29 7.10 0.50
CA ASN A 270 18.17 6.93 1.44
C ASN A 270 17.11 8.02 1.23
N GLY A 271 15.84 7.62 1.20
CA GLY A 271 14.70 8.51 0.94
C GLY A 271 14.51 8.90 -0.53
N VAL A 272 15.36 8.44 -1.45
CA VAL A 272 15.30 8.84 -2.87
C VAL A 272 15.26 7.65 -3.81
N SER A 273 16.10 6.64 -3.57
CA SER A 273 16.13 5.47 -4.42
C SER A 273 14.79 4.74 -4.38
N ILE A 274 14.37 4.23 -5.54
CA ILE A 274 13.23 3.36 -5.83
C ILE A 274 11.81 3.89 -5.53
N TYR A 275 11.64 4.92 -4.70
CA TYR A 275 10.34 5.55 -4.44
C TYR A 275 10.04 6.74 -5.35
N HIS A 276 10.75 6.83 -6.47
CA HIS A 276 10.53 7.83 -7.50
C HIS A 276 10.40 7.14 -8.85
N LEU A 277 9.66 7.76 -9.76
CA LEU A 277 9.54 7.29 -11.13
C LEU A 277 10.74 7.78 -11.96
N LYS A 278 11.17 6.93 -12.90
CA LYS A 278 12.22 7.31 -13.85
C LYS A 278 11.62 8.28 -14.87
N SER A 279 12.13 9.51 -14.85
CA SER A 279 11.82 10.55 -15.84
C SER A 279 12.75 10.41 -17.06
N THR A 280 12.23 10.73 -18.23
CA THR A 280 12.95 10.79 -19.51
C THR A 280 12.67 12.15 -20.14
N GLU A 281 13.50 12.60 -21.09
CA GLU A 281 13.32 13.89 -21.77
C GLU A 281 11.90 14.05 -22.37
N ASP A 282 11.29 12.96 -22.83
CA ASP A 282 9.96 12.94 -23.45
C ASP A 282 8.77 12.82 -22.47
N ASN A 283 9.02 12.61 -21.16
CA ASN A 283 7.96 12.31 -20.19
C ASN A 283 8.05 13.24 -18.97
N ALA A 284 7.24 14.28 -18.95
CA ALA A 284 7.01 15.11 -17.77
C ALA A 284 6.44 14.23 -16.64
N GLU A 285 7.20 14.08 -15.56
CA GLU A 285 6.86 13.24 -14.42
C GLU A 285 7.10 14.03 -13.15
N PHE A 286 6.05 14.23 -12.35
CA PHE A 286 6.12 14.99 -11.12
C PHE A 286 6.69 14.15 -9.96
N MET A 287 6.53 12.82 -9.99
CA MET A 287 7.12 11.87 -9.02
C MET A 287 8.58 11.51 -9.32
N LYS A 288 9.35 12.41 -9.94
CA LYS A 288 10.79 12.23 -10.17
C LYS A 288 11.61 12.71 -8.97
N ALA A 289 12.77 12.11 -8.76
CA ALA A 289 13.63 12.35 -7.60
C ALA A 289 14.17 13.79 -7.45
N TYR A 290 14.28 14.52 -8.56
CA TYR A 290 14.91 15.84 -8.60
C TYR A 290 13.96 16.88 -9.17
N ALA A 291 13.80 17.98 -8.44
CA ALA A 291 13.04 19.14 -8.85
C ALA A 291 13.96 20.27 -9.32
N TYR A 292 13.54 20.96 -10.37
CA TYR A 292 14.28 22.02 -11.03
C TYR A 292 13.59 23.37 -10.80
N LYS A 293 14.34 24.47 -10.86
CA LYS A 293 13.73 25.81 -10.84
C LYS A 293 13.03 26.10 -12.17
N GLY A 294 11.95 26.88 -12.11
CA GLY A 294 11.14 27.23 -13.29
C GLY A 294 10.25 26.10 -13.82
N GLU A 295 10.32 24.90 -13.23
CA GLU A 295 9.55 23.74 -13.64
C GLU A 295 8.21 23.68 -12.90
N ALA A 296 7.13 23.56 -13.66
CA ALA A 296 5.79 23.31 -13.16
C ALA A 296 5.18 22.09 -13.87
N ILE A 297 4.88 21.03 -13.13
CA ILE A 297 4.23 19.83 -13.64
C ILE A 297 2.98 19.60 -12.80
N HIS A 298 1.86 20.18 -13.25
CA HIS A 298 0.56 20.11 -12.56
C HIS A 298 -0.30 18.96 -13.05
N ASN A 299 0.21 18.12 -13.97
CA ASN A 299 -0.48 16.96 -14.48
C ASN A 299 -0.07 15.69 -13.71
N ILE A 300 -1.06 14.93 -13.23
CA ILE A 300 -0.83 13.56 -12.76
C ILE A 300 -0.68 12.67 -13.99
N SER A 301 0.48 12.05 -14.17
CA SER A 301 0.77 11.25 -15.36
C SER A 301 -0.05 9.95 -15.39
N ASP A 302 -0.39 9.44 -16.58
CA ASP A 302 -1.02 8.11 -16.74
C ASP A 302 -0.18 7.01 -16.09
N ARG A 303 1.15 7.15 -16.12
CA ARG A 303 2.09 6.25 -15.44
C ARG A 303 1.85 6.23 -13.94
N MET A 304 1.60 7.39 -13.33
CA MET A 304 1.27 7.47 -11.92
C MET A 304 -0.11 6.85 -11.63
N VAL A 305 -1.12 7.13 -12.46
CA VAL A 305 -2.45 6.49 -12.32
C VAL A 305 -2.34 4.96 -12.37
N LEU A 306 -1.53 4.42 -13.29
CA LEU A 306 -1.26 2.98 -13.38
C LEU A 306 -0.61 2.41 -12.12
N VAL A 307 0.36 3.12 -11.52
CA VAL A 307 0.98 2.68 -10.28
C VAL A 307 -0.02 2.69 -9.12
N LEU A 308 -0.85 3.75 -9.02
CA LEU A 308 -1.87 3.87 -7.97
C LEU A 308 -2.94 2.79 -8.07
N SER A 309 -3.45 2.52 -9.28
CA SER A 309 -4.34 1.36 -9.53
C SER A 309 -3.64 0.04 -9.18
N GLY A 310 -2.35 -0.08 -9.52
CA GLY A 310 -1.52 -1.22 -9.17
C GLY A 310 -1.54 -1.54 -7.67
N ILE A 311 -1.35 -0.52 -6.84
CA ILE A 311 -1.30 -0.67 -5.37
C ILE A 311 -2.67 -0.70 -4.69
N GLY A 312 -3.76 -0.34 -5.38
CA GLY A 312 -5.15 -0.52 -4.89
C GLY A 312 -6.02 0.74 -4.80
N TRP A 313 -5.61 1.85 -5.41
CA TRP A 313 -6.40 3.10 -5.46
C TRP A 313 -7.47 3.14 -6.54
N ASP A 314 -7.49 2.19 -7.47
CA ASP A 314 -8.59 2.08 -8.43
C ASP A 314 -9.93 1.91 -7.69
N GLU A 315 -11.01 2.39 -8.30
CA GLU A 315 -12.33 1.94 -7.91
C GLU A 315 -12.28 0.43 -8.08
N THR A 316 -12.43 -0.30 -6.97
CA THR A 316 -12.81 -1.69 -7.05
C THR A 316 -13.95 -1.73 -8.04
N GLU A 317 -13.78 -2.46 -9.14
CA GLU A 317 -14.92 -2.87 -9.93
C GLU A 317 -15.95 -3.32 -8.89
N LYS A 318 -17.14 -2.71 -8.95
CA LYS A 318 -18.30 -3.24 -8.27
C LYS A 318 -18.65 -4.59 -8.93
N GLU A 319 -17.76 -5.57 -8.88
CA GLU A 319 -18.22 -6.89 -8.48
C GLU A 319 -18.81 -6.68 -7.10
N GLY A 320 -20.13 -6.87 -7.04
CA GLY A 320 -20.96 -6.37 -5.96
C GLY A 320 -20.30 -6.54 -4.61
N ILE A 321 -20.35 -5.47 -3.81
CA ILE A 321 -20.32 -5.59 -2.36
C ILE A 321 -21.49 -6.52 -2.03
N ASN A 322 -21.25 -7.83 -2.08
CA ASN A 322 -22.05 -8.80 -1.41
C ASN A 322 -21.72 -8.57 0.05
N THR A 323 -22.54 -7.72 0.64
CA THR A 323 -22.77 -7.63 2.08
C THR A 323 -22.55 -9.02 2.66
N ALA A 324 -21.58 -9.14 3.55
CA ALA A 324 -21.27 -10.35 4.29
C ALA A 324 -22.49 -10.78 5.12
N ALA A 325 -23.42 -11.46 4.46
CA ALA A 325 -24.57 -12.19 4.96
C ALA A 325 -25.34 -12.77 3.76
N ASN A 326 -24.68 -13.53 2.90
CA ASN A 326 -25.29 -14.66 2.19
C ASN A 326 -24.17 -15.58 1.70
N ASP A 327 -24.39 -16.87 1.92
CA ASP A 327 -23.46 -17.95 1.64
C ASP A 327 -22.99 -17.94 0.17
N GLU A 328 -21.86 -17.31 -0.13
CA GLU A 328 -21.16 -17.56 -1.37
C GLU A 328 -20.32 -18.83 -1.21
N ILE A 329 -20.80 -19.85 -1.90
CA ILE A 329 -20.30 -21.21 -1.91
C ILE A 329 -18.83 -21.19 -2.34
N PHE A 330 -17.95 -21.61 -1.44
CA PHE A 330 -16.59 -21.99 -1.76
C PHE A 330 -16.60 -22.91 -2.98
N ASN A 331 -16.06 -22.45 -4.12
CA ASN A 331 -16.08 -23.22 -5.35
C ASN A 331 -15.02 -24.33 -5.27
N THR A 332 -15.35 -25.38 -4.52
CA THR A 332 -14.59 -26.62 -4.31
C THR A 332 -14.17 -27.33 -5.59
N SER A 333 -14.74 -26.94 -6.74
CA SER A 333 -14.42 -27.46 -8.07
C SER A 333 -13.07 -26.97 -8.63
N ALA A 334 -12.51 -25.89 -8.08
CA ALA A 334 -11.28 -25.26 -8.58
C ALA A 334 -9.99 -25.81 -7.94
N ILE A 335 -10.09 -26.53 -6.83
CA ILE A 335 -8.94 -27.05 -6.08
C ILE A 335 -8.70 -28.52 -6.45
N ASN A 336 -7.50 -28.81 -6.95
CA ASN A 336 -7.10 -30.17 -7.33
C ASN A 336 -6.02 -30.71 -6.39
N VAL A 337 -6.25 -31.91 -5.84
CA VAL A 337 -5.25 -32.60 -5.02
C VAL A 337 -4.86 -33.93 -5.66
N TYR A 338 -3.58 -34.10 -6.00
CA TYR A 338 -3.05 -35.22 -6.79
C TYR A 338 -1.55 -35.49 -6.49
N PRO A 339 -0.98 -36.65 -6.87
CA PRO A 339 -1.66 -37.85 -7.33
C PRO A 339 -2.46 -38.52 -6.20
N ASN A 340 -3.52 -39.25 -6.56
CA ASN A 340 -4.27 -40.07 -5.60
C ASN A 340 -4.65 -41.40 -6.28
N PRO A 341 -4.05 -42.53 -5.89
CA PRO A 341 -3.16 -42.73 -4.74
C PRO A 341 -1.79 -42.03 -4.85
N CYS A 342 -1.18 -41.64 -3.73
CA CYS A 342 0.16 -41.06 -3.65
C CYS A 342 1.16 -42.03 -3.00
N SER A 343 2.43 -42.00 -3.45
CA SER A 343 3.50 -42.85 -2.92
C SER A 343 4.49 -42.10 -2.02
N GLY A 344 4.62 -40.78 -2.18
CA GLY A 344 5.59 -39.98 -1.44
C GLY A 344 5.28 -38.48 -1.45
N THR A 345 4.75 -37.91 -2.53
CA THR A 345 4.41 -36.48 -2.58
C THR A 345 2.94 -36.30 -2.94
N LEU A 346 2.32 -35.25 -2.38
CA LEU A 346 0.98 -34.82 -2.69
C LEU A 346 0.98 -33.33 -3.03
N THR A 347 0.41 -33.00 -4.17
CA THR A 347 0.28 -31.64 -4.69
C THR A 347 -1.12 -31.11 -4.42
N PHE A 348 -1.18 -29.88 -3.91
CA PHE A 348 -2.38 -29.05 -3.79
C PHE A 348 -2.28 -27.95 -4.85
N ASP A 349 -3.07 -28.09 -5.92
CA ASP A 349 -3.17 -27.15 -7.02
C ASP A 349 -4.39 -26.25 -6.82
N CYS A 350 -4.09 -25.00 -6.52
CA CYS A 350 -5.01 -23.90 -6.28
C CYS A 350 -4.94 -22.86 -7.42
N SER A 351 -4.38 -23.21 -8.59
CA SER A 351 -4.19 -22.26 -9.70
C SER A 351 -5.46 -21.61 -10.23
N ASN A 352 -6.64 -22.21 -9.99
CA ASN A 352 -7.93 -21.71 -10.43
C ASN A 352 -8.76 -21.08 -9.29
N THR A 353 -8.16 -20.78 -8.14
CA THR A 353 -8.86 -20.04 -7.08
C THR A 353 -8.74 -18.54 -7.34
N ASP A 354 -9.66 -18.00 -8.14
CA ASP A 354 -9.77 -16.56 -8.32
C ASP A 354 -10.03 -15.87 -6.96
N ASN A 355 -9.37 -14.74 -6.71
CA ASN A 355 -9.58 -13.86 -5.55
C ASN A 355 -9.21 -14.40 -4.14
N GLN A 356 -8.38 -15.43 -4.01
CA GLN A 356 -7.87 -15.88 -2.70
C GLN A 356 -6.38 -15.58 -2.54
N SER A 357 -6.00 -14.86 -1.49
CA SER A 357 -4.61 -14.43 -1.24
C SER A 357 -3.84 -15.31 -0.26
N SER A 358 -4.51 -16.18 0.51
CA SER A 358 -3.85 -17.08 1.48
C SER A 358 -4.77 -18.25 1.87
N VAL A 359 -4.22 -19.45 2.01
CA VAL A 359 -4.95 -20.65 2.46
C VAL A 359 -4.19 -21.41 3.55
N GLU A 360 -4.88 -22.28 4.26
CA GLU A 360 -4.29 -23.25 5.19
C GLU A 360 -4.47 -24.67 4.65
N ILE A 361 -3.38 -25.43 4.59
CA ILE A 361 -3.38 -26.84 4.24
C ILE A 361 -3.34 -27.68 5.52
N ARG A 362 -4.24 -28.68 5.62
CA ARG A 362 -4.22 -29.68 6.68
C ARG A 362 -4.31 -31.09 6.09
N ILE A 363 -3.60 -32.03 6.68
CA ILE A 363 -3.81 -33.47 6.45
C ILE A 363 -4.15 -34.12 7.78
N THR A 364 -5.25 -34.87 7.82
CA THR A 364 -5.72 -35.58 9.01
C THR A 364 -5.86 -37.08 8.75
N ASP A 365 -5.62 -37.90 9.78
CA ASP A 365 -5.97 -39.32 9.73
C ASP A 365 -7.49 -39.55 9.94
N LEU A 366 -7.93 -40.81 9.83
CA LEU A 366 -9.35 -41.19 10.01
C LEU A 366 -9.87 -40.97 11.45
N MET A 367 -8.98 -40.77 12.43
CA MET A 367 -9.34 -40.44 13.81
C MET A 367 -9.45 -38.92 14.02
N GLY A 368 -9.23 -38.12 12.97
CA GLY A 368 -9.28 -36.65 13.02
C GLY A 368 -8.01 -36.01 13.58
N ARG A 369 -6.92 -36.78 13.78
CA ARG A 369 -5.65 -36.22 14.24
C ARG A 369 -4.95 -35.52 13.07
N VAL A 370 -4.54 -34.28 13.28
CA VAL A 370 -3.76 -33.50 12.31
C VAL A 370 -2.34 -34.06 12.25
N VAL A 371 -1.96 -34.60 11.09
CA VAL A 371 -0.64 -35.17 10.81
C VAL A 371 0.24 -34.23 9.98
N TYR A 372 -0.37 -33.25 9.29
CA TYR A 372 0.30 -32.13 8.64
C TYR A 372 -0.55 -30.88 8.79
N ARG A 373 0.10 -29.74 9.02
CA ARG A 373 -0.51 -28.42 8.91
C ARG A 373 0.51 -27.43 8.38
N GLU A 374 0.08 -26.65 7.42
CA GLU A 374 0.79 -25.46 6.95
C GLU A 374 -0.21 -24.31 6.83
N SER A 375 0.08 -23.21 7.50
CA SER A 375 -0.81 -22.05 7.57
C SER A 375 -0.22 -20.90 6.78
N ASN A 376 -1.09 -20.03 6.25
CA ASN A 376 -0.73 -18.83 5.50
C ASN A 376 0.01 -19.12 4.18
N CYS A 377 -0.37 -20.18 3.48
CA CYS A 377 0.12 -20.51 2.15
C CYS A 377 -0.43 -19.52 1.12
N ASP A 378 0.41 -18.65 0.58
CA ASP A 378 0.00 -17.71 -0.47
C ASP A 378 -0.12 -18.46 -1.82
N VAL A 379 -1.35 -18.69 -2.25
CA VAL A 379 -1.68 -19.39 -3.49
C VAL A 379 -1.64 -18.50 -4.74
N GLN A 380 -1.49 -17.18 -4.58
CA GLN A 380 -1.22 -16.28 -5.71
C GLN A 380 0.26 -16.29 -6.09
N ILE A 381 1.14 -16.46 -5.10
CA ILE A 381 2.59 -16.57 -5.30
C ILE A 381 3.01 -18.01 -5.61
N ASN A 382 2.43 -18.98 -4.91
CA ASN A 382 2.70 -20.40 -5.11
C ASN A 382 1.40 -21.19 -5.25
N PRO A 383 0.78 -21.18 -6.45
CA PRO A 383 -0.51 -21.84 -6.68
C PRO A 383 -0.44 -23.37 -6.58
N SER A 384 0.74 -23.97 -6.55
CA SER A 384 0.94 -25.42 -6.52
C SER A 384 1.83 -25.82 -5.34
N LEU A 385 1.23 -26.17 -4.22
CA LEU A 385 1.95 -26.56 -3.00
C LEU A 385 2.21 -28.06 -2.96
N ASN A 386 3.46 -28.46 -2.72
CA ASN A 386 3.87 -29.86 -2.64
C ASN A 386 4.15 -30.25 -1.18
N VAL A 387 3.47 -31.29 -0.70
CA VAL A 387 3.65 -31.85 0.64
C VAL A 387 4.32 -33.22 0.55
N ASP A 388 5.43 -33.39 1.26
CA ASP A 388 6.10 -34.68 1.39
C ASP A 388 5.41 -35.56 2.44
N LEU A 389 4.94 -36.72 1.99
CA LEU A 389 4.29 -37.77 2.74
C LEU A 389 5.16 -39.02 2.87
N SER A 390 6.44 -38.98 2.48
CA SER A 390 7.34 -40.14 2.51
C SER A 390 7.44 -40.79 3.90
N ALA A 391 7.38 -39.98 4.96
CA ALA A 391 7.41 -40.43 6.35
C ALA A 391 6.05 -40.93 6.89
N PHE A 392 4.96 -40.84 6.11
CA PHE A 392 3.61 -41.18 6.54
C PHE A 392 3.36 -42.67 6.31
N GLN A 393 2.63 -43.30 7.23
CA GLN A 393 2.23 -44.71 7.09
C GLN A 393 1.26 -44.88 5.92
N SER A 394 1.30 -46.04 5.27
CA SER A 394 0.31 -46.39 4.24
C SER A 394 -1.09 -46.42 4.86
N GLY A 395 -2.04 -45.75 4.23
CA GLY A 395 -3.37 -45.55 4.82
C GLY A 395 -4.22 -44.51 4.10
N ILE A 396 -5.40 -44.27 4.66
CA ILE A 396 -6.36 -43.27 4.16
C ILE A 396 -6.25 -42.01 5.01
N TYR A 397 -6.15 -40.86 4.35
CA TYR A 397 -6.11 -39.54 4.98
C TYR A 397 -7.15 -38.61 4.35
N LEU A 398 -7.46 -37.52 5.04
CA LEU A 398 -8.21 -36.38 4.51
C LEU A 398 -7.24 -35.21 4.33
N ALA A 399 -7.15 -34.73 3.10
CA ALA A 399 -6.39 -33.53 2.75
C ALA A 399 -7.37 -32.36 2.60
N SER A 400 -7.12 -31.27 3.32
CA SER A 400 -8.01 -30.12 3.38
C SER A 400 -7.28 -28.82 3.05
N VAL A 401 -7.97 -27.93 2.34
CA VAL A 401 -7.54 -26.55 2.08
C VAL A 401 -8.61 -25.63 2.66
N THR A 402 -8.22 -24.72 3.54
CA THR A 402 -9.12 -23.76 4.21
C THR A 402 -8.76 -22.35 3.80
N ASP A 403 -9.72 -21.55 3.34
CA ASP A 403 -9.47 -20.14 3.02
C ASP A 403 -9.53 -19.22 4.27
N ILE A 404 -9.25 -17.93 4.07
CA ILE A 404 -9.32 -16.90 5.10
C ILE A 404 -10.75 -16.68 5.67
N ASN A 405 -11.77 -17.17 4.97
CA ASN A 405 -13.18 -17.10 5.37
C ASN A 405 -13.64 -18.38 6.10
N ASN A 406 -12.71 -19.30 6.42
CA ASN A 406 -12.96 -20.63 7.00
C ASN A 406 -13.71 -21.62 6.11
N ASN A 407 -13.84 -21.34 4.82
CA ASN A 407 -14.38 -22.32 3.89
C ASN A 407 -13.35 -23.43 3.65
N THR A 408 -13.78 -24.68 3.68
CA THR A 408 -12.88 -25.83 3.60
C THR A 408 -13.22 -26.73 2.42
N PHE A 409 -12.26 -26.98 1.54
CA PHE A 409 -12.27 -28.11 0.59
C PHE A 409 -11.61 -29.29 1.28
N THR A 410 -12.20 -30.49 1.14
CA THR A 410 -11.60 -31.72 1.67
C THR A 410 -11.65 -32.81 0.62
N LYS A 411 -10.52 -33.48 0.39
CA LYS A 411 -10.40 -34.64 -0.49
C LYS A 411 -9.85 -35.83 0.29
N ARG A 412 -10.47 -36.99 0.11
CA ARG A 412 -9.93 -38.26 0.59
C ARG A 412 -8.75 -38.67 -0.27
N ILE A 413 -7.61 -38.95 0.35
CA ILE A 413 -6.38 -39.42 -0.31
C ILE A 413 -5.95 -40.80 0.22
N ILE A 414 -5.28 -41.57 -0.63
CA ILE A 414 -4.75 -42.90 -0.31
C ILE A 414 -3.22 -42.84 -0.41
N LYS A 415 -2.52 -42.99 0.70
CA LYS A 415 -1.05 -43.14 0.76
C LYS A 415 -0.71 -44.62 0.65
N GLN A 416 0.08 -44.99 -0.37
CA GLN A 416 0.59 -46.34 -0.57
C GLN A 416 1.90 -46.59 0.16
#